data_AF-A0A133NHJ0-F1
#
_entry.id   AF-A0A133NHJ0-F1
#
_cell.length_a   1.000
_cell.length_b   1.000
_cell.length_c   1.000
_cell.angle_alpha   90.00
_cell.angle_beta   90.00
_cell.angle_gamma   90.00
#
_symmetry.space_group_name_H-M   'P 1'
#
loop_
_entity.id
_entity.type
_entity.pdbx_description
1 polymer ?
#
loop_
_entity_poly.entity_id
_entity_poly.type
_entity_poly.pdbx_seq_one_letter_code
_entity_poly.pdbx_strand_id
1 'polypeptide(L)' 'MSPRTGRPKLENARNKSLNIRLRQEELDLIQKCAELLKKSRTDTIMEGIRKLKNELEK' A
#
# COMPACT_ATOMS: atom_id res chain seq x y z
N MET A 1 -20.42 -35.43 -10.02
CA MET A 1 -20.35 -33.95 -10.05
C MET A 1 -18.94 -33.54 -9.70
N SER A 2 -18.23 -32.85 -10.60
CA SER A 2 -16.91 -32.31 -10.30
C SER A 2 -16.99 -31.35 -9.11
N PRO A 3 -16.02 -31.39 -8.18
CA PRO A 3 -15.98 -30.42 -7.09
C PRO A 3 -15.95 -29.03 -7.69
N ARG A 4 -16.83 -28.14 -7.20
CA ARG A 4 -16.74 -26.71 -7.49
C ARG A 4 -15.46 -26.19 -6.82
N THR A 5 -14.32 -26.38 -7.47
CA THR A 5 -13.05 -25.79 -7.07
C THR A 5 -13.26 -24.28 -7.06
N GLY A 6 -13.32 -23.70 -5.86
CA GLY A 6 -13.45 -22.26 -5.68
C GLY A 6 -12.24 -21.52 -6.26
N ARG A 7 -12.20 -20.19 -6.07
CA ARG A 7 -11.07 -19.37 -6.50
C ARG A 7 -9.77 -19.93 -5.87
N PRO A 8 -8.76 -20.33 -6.65
CA PRO A 8 -7.50 -20.82 -6.11
C PRO A 8 -6.89 -19.75 -5.20
N LYS A 9 -6.35 -20.18 -4.06
CA LYS A 9 -5.72 -19.28 -3.08
C LYS A 9 -4.53 -18.61 -3.75
N LEU A 10 -4.64 -17.32 -4.00
CA LEU A 10 -3.53 -16.52 -4.52
C LEU A 10 -2.59 -16.25 -3.34
N GLU A 11 -1.37 -16.82 -3.36
CA GLU A 11 -0.42 -16.72 -2.23
C GLU A 11 -0.05 -15.28 -1.86
N ASN A 12 -0.06 -14.36 -2.83
CA ASN A 12 0.31 -12.95 -2.65
C ASN A 12 -0.89 -11.98 -2.73
N ALA A 13 -2.07 -12.41 -2.29
CA ALA A 13 -3.22 -11.52 -2.25
C ALA A 13 -3.03 -10.38 -1.22
N ARG A 14 -3.37 -9.15 -1.61
CA ARG A 14 -3.39 -7.96 -0.73
C ARG A 14 -4.56 -8.09 0.27
N ASN A 15 -4.45 -9.00 1.23
CA ASN A 15 -5.51 -9.34 2.19
C ASN A 15 -5.36 -8.61 3.53
N LYS A 16 -4.26 -7.86 3.73
CA LYS A 16 -3.98 -7.14 4.97
C LYS A 16 -4.45 -5.70 4.83
N SER A 17 -5.31 -5.24 5.73
CA SER A 17 -5.70 -3.84 5.86
C SER A 17 -4.83 -3.14 6.90
N LEU A 18 -4.38 -1.94 6.57
CA LEU A 18 -3.65 -1.07 7.50
C LEU A 18 -4.58 0.10 7.86
N ASN A 19 -4.99 0.16 9.12
CA ASN A 19 -5.77 1.27 9.66
C ASN A 19 -4.85 2.11 10.54
N ILE A 20 -4.55 3.33 10.11
CA ILE A 20 -3.70 4.28 10.84
C ILE A 20 -4.48 5.56 11.10
N ARG A 21 -4.31 6.12 12.31
CA ARG A 21 -4.81 7.45 12.64
C ARG A 21 -3.75 8.46 12.23
N LEU A 22 -4.18 9.47 11.51
CA LEU A 22 -3.33 10.53 10.97
C LEU A 22 -3.98 11.87 11.31
N ARG A 23 -3.16 12.90 11.48
CA ARG A 23 -3.61 14.29 11.51
C ARG A 23 -3.95 14.76 10.10
N GLN A 24 -4.72 15.83 9.99
CA GLN A 24 -5.11 16.41 8.71
C GLN A 24 -3.89 16.77 7.84
N GLU A 25 -2.87 17.37 8.46
CA GLU A 25 -1.62 17.76 7.79
C GLU A 25 -0.89 16.57 7.16
N GLU A 26 -0.83 15.44 7.86
CA GLU A 26 -0.20 14.21 7.37
C GLU A 26 -0.98 13.63 6.19
N LEU A 27 -2.31 13.70 6.24
CA LEU A 27 -3.18 13.24 5.17
C LEU A 27 -3.02 14.11 3.92
N ASP A 28 -2.95 15.43 4.09
CA ASP A 28 -2.71 16.39 3.01
C ASP A 28 -1.33 16.21 2.37
N LEU A 29 -0.31 15.90 3.17
CA LEU A 29 1.03 15.56 2.66
C LEU A 29 1.01 14.29 1.82
N ILE A 30 0.36 13.22 2.30
CA ILE A 30 0.23 11.97 1.54
C ILE A 30 -0.52 12.21 0.23
N GLN A 31 -1.58 13.01 0.27
CA GLN A 31 -2.38 13.34 -0.92
C GLN A 31 -1.56 14.14 -1.94
N LYS A 32 -0.83 15.17 -1.51
CA LYS A 32 0.07 15.95 -2.39
C LYS A 32 1.14 15.07 -3.02
N CYS A 33 1.79 14.21 -2.24
CA CYS A 33 2.79 13.28 -2.76
C CYS A 33 2.18 12.32 -3.78
N ALA A 34 0.96 11.83 -3.53
CA ALA A 34 0.26 10.93 -4.44
C ALA A 34 -0.11 11.61 -5.77
N GLU A 35 -0.51 12.87 -5.73
CA GLU A 35 -0.80 13.68 -6.91
C GLU A 35 0.46 13.95 -7.75
N LEU A 36 1.56 14.34 -7.09
CA LEU A 36 2.85 14.58 -7.75
C LEU A 36 3.38 13.31 -8.42
N LEU A 37 3.24 12.16 -7.75
CA LEU A 37 3.68 10.86 -8.27
C LEU A 37 2.65 10.22 -9.22
N LYS A 38 1.45 10.81 -9.38
CA LYS A 38 0.30 10.25 -10.13
C LYS A 38 0.00 8.80 -9.74
N LYS A 39 0.07 8.50 -8.45
CA LYS A 39 -0.15 7.16 -7.89
C LYS A 39 -1.28 7.17 -6.87
N SER A 40 -1.75 5.99 -6.49
CA SER A 40 -2.68 5.86 -5.38
C SER A 40 -1.99 6.29 -4.07
N ARG A 41 -2.77 6.76 -3.09
CA ARG A 41 -2.28 7.05 -1.74
C ARG A 41 -1.53 5.84 -1.15
N THR A 42 -2.08 4.64 -1.34
CA THR A 42 -1.48 3.39 -0.87
C THR A 42 -0.14 3.11 -1.53
N ASP A 43 -0.04 3.22 -2.86
CA ASP A 43 1.22 2.96 -3.56
C ASP A 43 2.28 4.01 -3.22
N THR A 44 1.87 5.25 -3.00
CA THR A 44 2.76 6.33 -2.54
C THR A 44 3.36 6.04 -1.16
N ILE A 45 2.53 5.61 -0.20
CA ILE A 45 3.01 5.22 1.14
C ILE A 45 3.98 4.04 1.03
N MET A 46 3.64 3.02 0.23
CA MET A 46 4.49 1.84 0.03
C MET A 46 5.82 2.20 -0.65
N GLU A 47 5.81 3.13 -1.60
CA GLU A 47 7.03 3.62 -2.25
C GLU A 47 7.92 4.39 -1.25
N GLY A 48 7.32 5.25 -0.41
CA GLY A 48 8.03 5.93 0.67
C GLY A 48 8.72 4.95 1.61
N ILE A 49 8.00 3.91 2.08
CA ILE A 49 8.56 2.86 2.94
C ILE A 49 9.71 2.12 2.26
N ARG A 50 9.61 1.82 0.95
CA ARG A 50 10.67 1.15 0.20
C ARG A 50 11.93 2.02 0.09
N LYS A 51 11.77 3.31 -0.19
CA LYS A 51 12.90 4.25 -0.25
C LYS A 51 13.60 4.35 1.11
N LEU A 52 12.81 4.50 2.17
CA LEU A 52 13.30 4.59 3.55
C LEU A 52 14.02 3.30 3.98
N LYS A 53 13.51 2.12 3.61
CA LYS A 53 14.19 0.83 3.80
C LYS A 53 15.57 0.81 3.12
N ASN A 54 15.64 1.24 1.86
CA ASN A 54 16.90 1.27 1.11
C ASN A 54 17.92 2.27 1.70
N GLU A 55 17.44 3.34 2.32
CA GLU A 55 18.30 4.30 3.03
C GLU A 55 18.80 3.77 4.38
N LEU A 56 17.97 3.01 5.11
CA LEU A 56 18.32 2.42 6.41
C LEU A 56 19.20 1.17 6.29
N GLU A 57 19.10 0.42 5.20
CA GLU A 57 19.95 -0.76 4.92
C GLU A 57 21.29 -0.38 4.27
N LYS A 58 21.61 0.91 4.21
CA LYS A 58 22.82 1.47 3.60
C LYS A 58 23.87 1.78 4.66
#